data_AF-A0A3B9HYY9-F1
#
_entry.id   AF-A0A3B9HYY9-F1
#
_cell.length_a   1.000
_cell.length_b   1.000
_cell.length_c   1.000
_cell.angle_alpha   90.00
_cell.angle_beta   90.00
_cell.angle_gamma   90.00
#
_symmetry.space_group_name_H-M   'P 1'
#
loop_
_entity.id
_entity.type
_entity.pdbx_description
1 polymer ?
#
loop_
_entity_poly.entity_id
_entity_poly.type
_entity_poly.pdbx_seq_one_letter_code
_entity_poly.pdbx_strand_id
1 'polypeptide(L)'
;SGTFTGHPLVSLLEHYYMAHSVSHHQLKWGSNAGEQFRQAHGILPFIIHAGEGTHQDIREEMEQLNRMGAIDKNTVLVNCTFLEEAELQLIAARGATIVWLPTSSERIFGRQPDIKKILELKIPLTIGTDSSITGSRNLLAELKKA
;
A
#
# COMPACT_ATOMS: atom_id res chain seq x y z
N SER A 1 7.81 -2.62 -28.70
CA SER A 1 7.73 -2.34 -27.25
C SER A 1 8.81 -1.33 -26.92
N GLY A 2 8.53 -0.35 -26.05
CA GLY A 2 9.55 0.58 -25.57
C GLY A 2 10.21 -0.01 -24.34
N THR A 3 11.48 -0.42 -24.45
CA THR A 3 12.28 -0.81 -23.29
C THR A 3 12.67 0.45 -22.54
N PHE A 4 12.49 0.46 -21.22
CA PHE A 4 12.96 1.57 -20.39
C PHE A 4 14.49 1.65 -20.46
N THR A 5 15.04 2.76 -20.93
CA THR A 5 16.49 2.94 -21.11
C THR A 5 17.18 3.65 -19.94
N GLY A 6 16.46 3.86 -18.82
CA GLY A 6 16.97 4.57 -17.65
C GLY A 6 16.69 6.09 -17.70
N HIS A 7 16.47 6.68 -16.52
CA HIS A 7 16.35 8.12 -16.34
C HIS A 7 16.86 8.51 -14.94
N PRO A 8 17.55 9.64 -14.73
CA PRO A 8 18.15 9.96 -13.42
C PRO A 8 17.15 10.06 -12.27
N LEU A 9 15.91 10.44 -12.56
CA LEU A 9 14.82 10.62 -11.58
C LEU A 9 13.80 9.48 -11.57
N VAL A 10 13.97 8.47 -12.43
CA VAL A 10 13.03 7.33 -12.52
C VAL A 10 13.82 6.05 -12.48
N SER A 11 13.52 5.19 -11.53
CA SER A 11 14.07 3.84 -11.44
C SER A 11 12.95 2.83 -11.66
N LEU A 12 13.26 1.77 -12.40
CA LEU A 12 12.39 0.61 -12.48
C LEU A 12 12.72 -0.31 -11.30
N LEU A 13 11.71 -0.64 -10.49
CA LEU A 13 11.88 -1.61 -9.42
C LEU A 13 11.75 -3.02 -10.01
N GLU A 14 12.88 -3.72 -10.14
CA GLU A 14 12.92 -5.05 -10.76
C GLU A 14 12.80 -6.20 -9.73
N HIS A 15 13.17 -5.95 -8.48
CA HIS A 15 13.17 -6.95 -7.42
C HIS A 15 12.25 -6.53 -6.28
N TYR A 16 11.10 -7.17 -6.21
CA TYR A 16 10.10 -6.99 -5.17
C TYR A 16 9.24 -8.25 -5.06
N TYR A 17 8.52 -8.34 -3.96
CA TYR A 17 7.48 -9.35 -3.75
C TYR A 17 6.15 -8.65 -3.54
N MET A 18 5.06 -9.28 -3.96
CA MET A 18 3.75 -8.68 -3.84
C MET A 18 2.64 -9.70 -3.66
N ALA A 19 1.60 -9.28 -2.96
CA ALA A 19 0.31 -9.95 -2.92
C ALA A 19 -0.79 -8.90 -3.00
N HIS A 20 -1.99 -9.28 -3.45
CA HIS A 20 -3.08 -8.31 -3.51
C HIS A 20 -3.46 -7.80 -2.12
N SER A 21 -3.94 -8.68 -1.23
CA SER A 21 -4.34 -8.40 0.16
C SER A 21 -4.45 -9.74 0.91
N VAL A 22 -4.49 -9.73 2.24
CA VAL A 22 -4.83 -10.92 3.03
C VAL A 22 -6.33 -11.05 3.32
N SER A 23 -7.12 -10.03 2.97
CA SER A 23 -8.56 -9.99 3.18
C SER A 23 -9.33 -11.00 2.30
N HIS A 24 -10.59 -11.25 2.67
CA HIS A 24 -11.51 -12.09 1.92
C HIS A 24 -11.82 -11.58 0.50
N HIS A 25 -11.68 -10.27 0.28
CA HIS A 25 -11.99 -9.61 -1.01
C HIS A 25 -10.78 -9.56 -1.95
N GLN A 26 -9.72 -10.31 -1.67
CA GLN A 26 -8.50 -10.29 -2.48
C GLN A 26 -8.77 -10.62 -3.96
N LEU A 27 -8.13 -9.87 -4.86
CA LEU A 27 -8.05 -10.25 -6.26
C LEU A 27 -7.09 -11.44 -6.42
N LYS A 28 -7.35 -12.28 -7.42
CA LYS A 28 -6.63 -13.55 -7.64
C LYS A 28 -5.27 -13.39 -8.33
N TRP A 29 -4.60 -12.25 -8.14
CA TRP A 29 -3.26 -12.01 -8.63
C TRP A 29 -2.27 -11.83 -7.47
N GLY A 30 -1.01 -12.17 -7.71
CA GLY A 30 -0.02 -12.34 -6.65
C GLY A 30 -0.12 -13.72 -6.00
N SER A 31 0.96 -14.13 -5.33
CA SER A 31 1.00 -15.40 -4.59
C SER A 31 0.55 -15.19 -3.14
N ASN A 32 0.60 -16.25 -2.32
CA ASN A 32 0.27 -16.16 -0.91
C ASN A 32 1.09 -15.06 -0.21
N ALA A 33 0.43 -14.13 0.47
CA ALA A 33 1.08 -12.99 1.12
C ALA A 33 2.19 -13.40 2.11
N GLY A 34 2.00 -14.48 2.87
CA GLY A 34 3.00 -14.94 3.82
C GLY A 34 4.23 -15.55 3.14
N GLU A 35 4.04 -16.22 2.00
CA GLU A 35 5.15 -16.70 1.19
C GLU A 35 5.94 -15.55 0.57
N GLN A 36 5.25 -14.59 -0.05
CA GLN A 36 5.83 -13.40 -0.66
C GLN A 36 6.61 -12.57 0.37
N PHE A 37 6.04 -12.35 1.56
CA PHE A 37 6.73 -11.66 2.63
C PHE A 37 8.00 -12.39 3.10
N ARG A 38 7.95 -13.72 3.25
CA ARG A 38 9.15 -14.51 3.60
C ARG A 38 10.24 -14.42 2.53
N GLN A 39 9.86 -14.46 1.26
CA GLN A 39 10.79 -14.35 0.13
C GLN A 39 11.40 -12.94 0.01
N ALA A 40 10.73 -11.91 0.54
CA ALA A 40 11.29 -10.57 0.61
C ALA A 40 12.47 -10.45 1.61
N HIS A 41 12.64 -11.45 2.50
CA HIS A 41 13.75 -11.56 3.46
C HIS A 41 13.99 -10.32 4.33
N GLY A 42 12.99 -9.45 4.52
CA GLY A 42 13.13 -8.19 5.26
C GLY A 42 14.05 -7.15 4.59
N ILE A 43 14.46 -7.41 3.34
CA ILE A 43 15.40 -6.58 2.58
C ILE A 43 14.72 -6.02 1.33
N LEU A 44 14.08 -6.89 0.55
CA LEU A 44 13.38 -6.50 -0.65
C LEU A 44 12.00 -5.93 -0.30
N PRO A 45 11.45 -5.00 -1.10
CA PRO A 45 10.13 -4.47 -0.86
C PRO A 45 9.06 -5.57 -0.92
N PHE A 46 8.17 -5.58 0.06
CA PHE A 46 6.94 -6.37 0.04
C PHE A 46 5.75 -5.43 -0.11
N ILE A 47 5.04 -5.51 -1.24
CA ILE A 47 3.97 -4.59 -1.61
C ILE A 47 2.61 -5.29 -1.48
N ILE A 48 1.67 -4.69 -0.76
CA ILE A 48 0.35 -5.28 -0.50
C ILE A 48 -0.72 -4.21 -0.27
N HIS A 49 -1.96 -4.42 -0.74
CA HIS A 49 -3.09 -3.56 -0.40
C HIS A 49 -3.60 -3.87 1.00
N ALA A 50 -4.03 -2.82 1.71
CA ALA A 50 -4.66 -2.92 3.02
C ALA A 50 -5.65 -1.76 3.21
N GLY A 51 -6.65 -1.96 4.07
CA GLY A 51 -7.56 -0.89 4.47
C GLY A 51 -8.61 -0.50 3.42
N GLU A 52 -9.07 -1.46 2.62
CA GLU A 52 -10.06 -1.26 1.52
C GLU A 52 -11.46 -1.81 1.81
N GLY A 53 -11.66 -2.40 2.99
CA GLY A 53 -12.88 -3.14 3.35
C GLY A 53 -13.80 -2.45 4.34
N THR A 54 -14.63 -3.24 4.99
CA THR A 54 -15.41 -2.80 6.15
C THR A 54 -14.53 -2.74 7.40
N HIS A 55 -15.03 -2.08 8.45
CA HIS A 55 -14.31 -1.97 9.72
C HIS A 55 -13.87 -3.31 10.32
N GLN A 56 -14.73 -4.33 10.25
CA GLN A 56 -14.40 -5.66 10.74
C GLN A 56 -13.34 -6.34 9.85
N ASP A 57 -13.53 -6.31 8.53
CA ASP A 57 -12.59 -6.93 7.58
C ASP A 57 -11.17 -6.35 7.72
N ILE A 58 -11.08 -5.04 7.95
CA ILE A 58 -9.80 -4.32 8.08
C ILE A 58 -9.09 -4.70 9.38
N ARG A 59 -9.82 -4.84 10.49
CA ARG A 59 -9.21 -5.27 11.75
C ARG A 59 -8.62 -6.67 11.62
N GLU A 60 -9.38 -7.59 11.04
CA GLU A 60 -8.92 -8.96 10.80
C GLU A 60 -7.72 -9.01 9.85
N GLU A 61 -7.75 -8.21 8.77
CA GLU A 61 -6.65 -8.02 7.83
C GLU A 61 -5.37 -7.53 8.53
N MET A 62 -5.47 -6.44 9.30
CA MET A 62 -4.33 -5.83 9.97
C MET A 62 -3.78 -6.70 11.09
N GLU A 63 -4.65 -7.39 11.84
CA GLU A 63 -4.22 -8.40 12.81
C GLU A 63 -3.48 -9.56 12.14
N GLN A 64 -3.96 -10.05 11.00
CA GLN A 64 -3.30 -11.12 10.27
C GLN A 64 -1.92 -10.69 9.77
N LEU A 65 -1.80 -9.51 9.18
CA LEU A 65 -0.52 -8.95 8.76
C LEU A 65 0.45 -8.80 9.96
N ASN A 66 -0.05 -8.31 11.09
CA ASN A 66 0.76 -8.17 12.31
C ASN A 66 1.22 -9.53 12.86
N ARG A 67 0.33 -10.55 12.92
CA ARG A 67 0.68 -11.92 13.34
C ARG A 67 1.74 -12.55 12.44
N MET A 68 1.71 -12.24 11.15
CA MET A 68 2.70 -12.71 10.18
C MET A 68 4.04 -11.98 10.29
N GLY A 69 4.11 -10.88 11.03
CA GLY A 69 5.24 -9.96 11.02
C GLY A 69 5.35 -9.14 9.74
N ALA A 70 4.31 -9.14 8.90
CA ALA A 70 4.32 -8.53 7.57
C ALA A 70 4.09 -7.01 7.59
N ILE A 71 3.97 -6.40 8.77
CA ILE A 71 4.05 -4.95 8.96
C ILE A 71 5.45 -4.66 9.50
N ASP A 72 6.38 -4.36 8.59
CA ASP A 72 7.78 -4.11 8.90
C ASP A 72 8.35 -3.05 7.93
N LYS A 73 9.58 -2.61 8.17
CA LYS A 73 10.27 -1.54 7.42
C LYS A 73 10.36 -1.74 5.91
N ASN A 74 10.31 -2.98 5.41
CA ASN A 74 10.34 -3.29 3.99
C ASN A 74 8.94 -3.46 3.38
N THR A 75 7.88 -3.28 4.19
CA THR A 75 6.49 -3.39 3.73
C THR A 75 6.00 -2.05 3.20
N VAL A 76 5.37 -2.10 2.04
CA VAL A 76 4.69 -1.00 1.37
C VAL A 76 3.20 -1.33 1.31
N LEU A 77 2.41 -0.62 2.11
CA LEU A 77 0.97 -0.76 2.24
C LEU A 77 0.26 0.17 1.26
N VAL A 78 -0.47 -0.39 0.31
CA VAL A 78 -1.19 0.35 -0.72
C VAL A 78 -2.60 0.69 -0.24
N ASN A 79 -3.03 1.92 -0.55
CA ASN A 79 -4.34 2.50 -0.29
C ASN A 79 -4.58 2.97 1.17
N CYS A 80 -4.76 2.06 2.12
CA CYS A 80 -4.96 2.37 3.55
C CYS A 80 -6.14 3.31 3.86
N THR A 81 -7.14 3.41 2.97
CA THR A 81 -8.23 4.41 3.04
C THR A 81 -9.02 4.41 4.34
N PHE A 82 -9.30 3.22 4.88
CA PHE A 82 -10.16 3.05 6.05
C PHE A 82 -9.42 2.67 7.34
N LEU A 83 -8.07 2.74 7.35
CA LEU A 83 -7.32 2.50 8.58
C LEU A 83 -7.66 3.57 9.63
N GLU A 84 -7.78 3.15 10.89
CA GLU A 84 -8.03 4.03 12.02
C GLU A 84 -6.73 4.27 12.81
N GLU A 85 -6.81 5.05 13.88
CA GLU A 85 -5.65 5.48 14.64
C GLU A 85 -4.82 4.30 15.19
N ALA A 86 -5.47 3.21 15.61
CA ALA A 86 -4.77 2.04 16.15
C ALA A 86 -3.88 1.37 15.09
N GLU A 87 -4.40 1.18 13.88
CA GLU A 87 -3.66 0.60 12.76
C GLU A 87 -2.53 1.53 12.30
N LEU A 88 -2.78 2.85 12.24
CA LEU A 88 -1.75 3.82 11.88
C LEU A 88 -0.62 3.88 12.92
N GLN A 89 -0.93 3.82 14.22
CA GLN A 89 0.08 3.74 15.27
C GLN A 89 0.93 2.47 15.16
N LEU A 90 0.31 1.33 14.83
CA LEU A 90 1.02 0.08 14.58
C LEU A 90 1.97 0.21 13.38
N ILE A 91 1.51 0.78 12.27
CA ILE A 91 2.33 1.03 11.07
C ILE A 91 3.53 1.93 11.41
N ALA A 92 3.28 3.03 12.14
CA ALA A 92 4.33 3.95 12.58
C ALA A 92 5.37 3.26 13.47
N ALA A 93 4.93 2.43 14.43
CA ALA A 93 5.82 1.70 15.33
C ALA A 93 6.67 0.66 14.61
N ARG A 94 6.18 0.10 13.49
CA ARG A 94 6.87 -0.91 12.68
C ARG A 94 7.68 -0.33 11.52
N GLY A 95 7.46 0.93 11.17
CA GLY A 95 8.19 1.63 10.11
C GLY A 95 7.78 1.25 8.69
N ALA A 96 6.59 0.67 8.49
CA ALA A 96 6.08 0.38 7.15
C ALA A 96 5.70 1.68 6.40
N THR A 97 5.71 1.64 5.07
CA THR A 97 5.41 2.79 4.21
C THR A 97 3.98 2.70 3.68
N ILE A 98 3.27 3.81 3.56
CA ILE A 98 1.95 3.91 2.92
C ILE A 98 2.08 4.50 1.51
N VAL A 99 1.38 3.90 0.54
CA VAL A 99 1.13 4.46 -0.80
C VAL A 99 -0.31 4.95 -0.84
N TRP A 100 -0.49 6.26 -0.86
CA TRP A 100 -1.78 6.89 -1.03
C TRP A 100 -2.17 6.95 -2.51
N LEU A 101 -3.44 6.65 -2.81
CA LEU A 101 -4.00 6.61 -4.15
C LEU A 101 -5.14 7.65 -4.30
N PRO A 102 -4.87 8.97 -4.35
CA PRO A 102 -5.87 10.02 -4.19
C PRO A 102 -7.12 9.86 -5.06
N THR A 103 -6.92 9.55 -6.35
CA THR A 103 -8.02 9.38 -7.30
C THR A 103 -8.81 8.10 -7.03
N SER A 104 -8.13 7.00 -6.70
CA SER A 104 -8.78 5.69 -6.43
C SER A 104 -9.57 5.73 -5.11
N SER A 105 -8.96 6.27 -4.05
CA SER A 105 -9.56 6.49 -2.73
C SER A 105 -10.91 7.23 -2.85
N GLU A 106 -10.94 8.36 -3.56
CA GLU A 106 -12.19 9.11 -3.74
C GLU A 106 -13.19 8.40 -4.66
N ARG A 107 -12.74 7.85 -5.78
CA ARG A 107 -13.64 7.32 -6.81
C ARG A 107 -14.30 5.99 -6.43
N ILE A 108 -13.57 5.13 -5.73
CA ILE A 108 -14.07 3.80 -5.32
C ILE A 108 -14.72 3.88 -3.94
N PHE A 109 -14.08 4.58 -3.00
CA PHE A 109 -14.47 4.53 -1.59
C PHE A 109 -15.16 5.81 -1.10
N GLY A 110 -15.16 6.89 -1.90
CA GLY A 110 -15.75 8.17 -1.52
C GLY A 110 -15.04 8.84 -0.34
N ARG A 111 -13.82 8.40 0.00
CA ARG A 111 -13.11 8.79 1.22
C ARG A 111 -11.61 8.78 0.98
N GLN A 112 -10.89 9.65 1.68
CA GLN A 112 -9.43 9.64 1.76
C GLN A 112 -8.96 9.00 3.08
N PRO A 113 -7.77 8.37 3.11
CA PRO A 113 -7.11 8.04 4.37
C PRO A 113 -6.87 9.31 5.22
N ASP A 114 -6.67 9.15 6.52
CA ASP A 114 -6.35 10.29 7.41
C ASP A 114 -4.90 10.75 7.19
N ILE A 115 -4.68 11.49 6.10
CA ILE A 115 -3.36 12.00 5.70
C ILE A 115 -2.74 12.86 6.79
N LYS A 116 -3.55 13.65 7.50
CA LYS A 116 -3.06 14.48 8.59
C LYS A 116 -2.45 13.61 9.69
N LYS A 117 -3.17 12.58 10.11
CA LYS A 117 -2.67 11.65 11.14
C LYS A 117 -1.45 10.86 10.68
N ILE A 118 -1.42 10.42 9.42
CA ILE A 118 -0.27 9.72 8.82
C ILE A 118 1.00 10.59 8.92
N LEU A 119 0.89 11.88 8.56
CA LEU A 119 2.00 12.83 8.63
C LEU A 119 2.41 13.15 10.09
N GLU A 120 1.44 13.31 10.99
CA GLU A 120 1.70 13.52 12.43
C GLU A 120 2.47 12.36 13.06
N LEU A 121 2.13 11.13 12.69
CA LEU A 121 2.79 9.90 13.13
C LEU A 121 4.13 9.64 12.40
N LYS A 122 4.51 10.49 11.45
CA LYS A 122 5.74 10.37 10.63
C LYS A 122 5.84 9.03 9.89
N ILE A 123 4.71 8.49 9.48
CA ILE A 123 4.68 7.29 8.63
C ILE A 123 5.22 7.69 7.25
N PRO A 124 6.19 6.96 6.68
CA PRO A 124 6.63 7.20 5.31
C PRO A 124 5.44 7.12 4.34
N LEU A 125 5.25 8.18 3.56
CA LEU A 125 4.10 8.33 2.67
C LEU A 125 4.59 8.65 1.26
N THR A 126 4.01 7.98 0.28
CA THR A 126 4.17 8.30 -1.15
C THR A 126 2.83 8.24 -1.87
N ILE A 127 2.81 8.62 -3.15
CA ILE A 127 1.61 8.66 -3.99
C ILE A 127 1.74 7.65 -5.13
N GLY A 128 0.65 6.95 -5.41
CA GLY A 128 0.53 6.00 -6.53
C GLY A 128 -0.73 6.24 -7.37
N THR A 129 -0.73 5.67 -8.57
CA THR A 129 -1.85 5.77 -9.52
C THR A 129 -2.82 4.60 -9.45
N ASP A 130 -2.47 3.51 -8.75
CA ASP A 130 -3.21 2.24 -8.72
C ASP A 130 -3.28 1.57 -10.10
N SER A 131 -4.28 1.90 -10.91
CA SER A 131 -4.40 1.48 -12.31
C SER A 131 -5.08 2.56 -13.17
N SER A 132 -5.00 2.44 -14.50
CA SER A 132 -5.71 3.36 -15.41
C SER A 132 -7.23 3.22 -15.37
N ILE A 133 -7.75 2.12 -14.81
CA ILE A 133 -9.18 1.89 -14.60
C ILE A 133 -9.62 2.53 -13.29
N THR A 134 -8.75 2.50 -12.27
CA THR A 134 -9.12 2.84 -10.89
C THR A 134 -8.68 4.21 -10.41
N GLY A 135 -7.49 4.64 -10.81
CA GLY A 135 -6.92 5.95 -10.52
C GLY A 135 -6.79 6.82 -11.77
N SER A 136 -5.77 7.66 -11.79
CA SER A 136 -5.49 8.57 -12.90
C SER A 136 -4.48 7.99 -13.90
N ARG A 137 -4.26 8.72 -15.00
CA ARG A 137 -3.35 8.28 -16.08
C ARG A 137 -1.87 8.51 -15.78
N ASN A 138 -1.53 9.31 -14.78
CA ASN A 138 -0.14 9.66 -14.45
C ASN A 138 -0.01 10.29 -13.06
N LEU A 139 1.20 10.25 -12.49
CA LEU A 139 1.49 10.81 -11.17
C LEU A 139 1.23 12.31 -11.05
N LEU A 140 1.35 13.09 -12.13
CA LEU A 140 1.04 14.53 -12.08
C LEU A 140 -0.45 14.77 -11.83
N ALA A 141 -1.34 13.92 -12.32
CA ALA A 141 -2.76 13.99 -12.04
C ALA A 141 -3.08 13.60 -10.59
N GLU A 142 -2.42 12.56 -10.05
CA GLU A 142 -2.56 12.22 -8.62
C GLU A 142 -2.08 13.36 -7.72
N LEU A 143 -0.93 13.98 -8.03
CA LEU A 143 -0.37 15.09 -7.24
C LEU A 143 -1.27 16.33 -7.23
N LYS A 144 -2.08 16.55 -8.27
CA LYS A 144 -3.06 17.65 -8.30
C LYS A 144 -4.30 17.35 -7.47
N LYS A 145 -4.57 16.07 -7.21
CA LYS A 145 -5.74 15.57 -6.49
C LYS A 145 -5.45 15.41 -4.99
N ALA A 146 -4.22 15.03 -4.67
CA ALA A 146 -3.66 15.01 -3.33
C ALA A 146 -3.67 16.40 -2.67
#